data_AF-B2D2A9-F1
#
_entry.id   AF-B2D2A9-F1
#
_cell.length_a   1.000
_cell.length_b   1.000
_cell.length_c   1.000
_cell.angle_alpha   90.00
_cell.angle_beta   90.00
_cell.angle_gamma   90.00
#
_symmetry.space_group_name_H-M   'P 1'
#
loop_
_entity.id
_entity.type
_entity.pdbx_description
1 polymer ?
#
loop_
_entity_poly.entity_id
_entity_poly.type
_entity_poly.pdbx_seq_one_letter_code
_entity_poly.pdbx_strand_id
1 'polypeptide(L)'
;WCGAGNMMPNPNEPYGKSKSTDMCCRAHDNAKDYILKGETHRSGLENPKPYTVTNCSDDIKLFSCLYRDNSTASYEFGQAFFDAMHVPCFAHTYPIVCPDRYDSLWFPWYCEEYKIYTKTKVWQLLYPPNFYDAYTKKWYPNATLPKRETHGQHGAAELTWKNLCQVDRDMRCGGYFFVRK
;
A
#
# COMPACT_ATOMS: atom_id res chain seq x y z
N TRP A 1 12.44 -0.04 -14.11
CA TRP A 1 11.08 0.27 -13.63
C TRP A 1 10.94 -0.01 -12.13
N CYS A 2 11.29 -1.18 -11.62
CA CYS A 2 11.18 -1.42 -10.17
C CYS A 2 12.31 -0.75 -9.37
N GLY A 3 12.06 0.39 -8.72
CA GLY A 3 13.06 1.08 -7.88
C GLY A 3 12.77 2.56 -7.61
N ALA A 4 13.77 3.29 -7.10
CA ALA A 4 13.68 4.73 -6.90
C ALA A 4 13.78 5.46 -8.25
N GLY A 5 12.63 5.88 -8.76
CA GLY A 5 12.51 6.46 -10.10
C GLY A 5 12.68 5.41 -11.20
N ASN A 6 12.86 5.87 -12.43
CA ASN A 6 13.08 5.00 -13.58
C ASN A 6 14.49 5.19 -14.13
N MET A 7 15.31 4.13 -14.11
CA MET A 7 16.63 4.13 -14.74
C MET A 7 16.57 3.89 -16.26
N MET A 8 15.38 3.60 -16.83
CA MET A 8 15.23 3.35 -18.26
C MET A 8 15.17 4.68 -19.03
N PRO A 9 16.17 5.01 -19.87
CA PRO A 9 16.20 6.27 -20.63
C PRO A 9 15.07 6.34 -21.66
N ASN A 10 14.66 5.19 -22.21
CA ASN A 10 13.60 5.10 -23.21
C ASN A 10 12.46 4.17 -22.73
N PRO A 11 11.19 4.64 -22.74
CA PRO A 11 10.02 3.82 -22.42
C PRO A 11 9.86 2.56 -23.28
N ASN A 12 10.46 2.54 -24.48
CA ASN A 12 10.36 1.43 -25.42
C ASN A 12 11.49 0.40 -25.28
N GLU A 13 12.43 0.59 -24.35
CA GLU A 13 13.45 -0.41 -24.13
C GLU A 13 12.87 -1.73 -23.59
N PRO A 14 13.47 -2.88 -23.97
CA PRO A 14 13.03 -4.17 -23.50
C PRO A 14 13.17 -4.28 -21.98
N TYR A 15 12.23 -4.96 -21.35
CA TYR A 15 12.26 -5.22 -19.92
C TYR A 15 13.53 -6.00 -19.51
N GLY A 16 13.91 -5.88 -18.24
CA GLY A 16 15.02 -6.64 -17.68
C GLY A 16 14.71 -8.13 -17.54
N LYS A 17 15.58 -8.86 -16.82
CA LYS A 17 15.45 -10.32 -16.61
C LYS A 17 14.10 -10.72 -16.00
N SER A 18 13.53 -9.86 -15.15
CA SER A 18 12.23 -10.06 -14.50
C SER A 18 11.12 -9.32 -15.25
N LYS A 19 10.92 -9.67 -16.52
CA LYS A 19 10.03 -8.95 -17.45
C LYS A 19 8.64 -8.69 -16.88
N SER A 20 8.02 -9.70 -16.26
CA SER A 20 6.68 -9.61 -15.74
C SER A 20 6.58 -8.73 -14.48
N THR A 21 7.56 -8.80 -13.58
CA THR A 21 7.70 -7.85 -12.46
C THR A 21 7.89 -6.42 -12.97
N ASP A 22 8.78 -6.22 -13.95
CA ASP A 22 9.02 -4.89 -14.54
C ASP A 22 7.77 -4.32 -15.22
N MET A 23 6.90 -5.16 -15.81
CA MET A 23 5.61 -4.72 -16.35
C MET A 23 4.72 -4.12 -15.25
N CYS A 24 4.70 -4.72 -14.05
CA CYS A 24 3.95 -4.20 -12.91
C CYS A 24 4.49 -2.83 -12.46
N CYS A 25 5.81 -2.72 -12.30
CA CYS A 25 6.45 -1.47 -11.89
C CYS A 25 6.31 -0.39 -12.95
N ARG A 26 6.43 -0.72 -14.24
CA ARG A 26 6.21 0.24 -15.33
C ARG A 26 4.80 0.81 -15.33
N ALA A 27 3.79 -0.03 -15.07
CA ALA A 27 2.42 0.44 -14.98
C ALA A 27 2.25 1.42 -13.80
N HIS A 28 2.91 1.15 -12.68
CA HIS A 28 2.91 2.01 -11.49
C HIS A 28 3.68 3.33 -11.70
N ASP A 29 4.85 3.31 -12.31
CA ASP A 29 5.64 4.50 -12.65
C ASP A 29 4.90 5.48 -13.58
N ASN A 30 3.88 4.99 -14.29
CA ASN A 30 3.02 5.82 -15.14
C ASN A 30 1.84 6.47 -14.39
N ALA A 31 1.75 6.31 -13.07
CA ALA A 31 0.77 6.98 -12.23
C ALA A 31 0.74 8.49 -12.48
N LYS A 32 -0.46 9.06 -12.53
CA LYS A 32 -0.67 10.49 -12.82
C LYS A 32 -1.00 11.31 -11.57
N ASP A 33 -1.34 10.62 -10.48
CA ASP A 33 -1.70 11.22 -9.20
C ASP A 33 -0.67 10.76 -8.16
N TYR A 34 0.35 11.60 -7.97
CA TYR A 34 1.47 11.35 -7.08
C TYR A 34 1.88 12.63 -6.34
N ILE A 35 2.61 12.47 -5.25
CA ILE A 35 3.20 13.54 -4.46
C ILE A 35 4.70 13.23 -4.32
N LEU A 36 5.58 14.10 -4.81
CA LEU A 36 7.02 13.90 -4.66
C LEU A 36 7.44 14.05 -3.19
N LYS A 37 8.65 13.61 -2.88
CA LYS A 37 9.25 13.73 -1.54
C LYS A 37 9.19 15.18 -1.06
N GLY A 38 8.56 15.42 0.09
CA GLY A 38 8.49 16.72 0.74
C GLY A 38 7.59 17.75 0.04
N GLU A 39 6.81 17.33 -0.96
CA GLU A 39 5.86 18.21 -1.65
C GLU A 39 4.44 18.08 -1.08
N THR A 40 3.60 19.05 -1.45
CA THR A 40 2.18 19.12 -1.08
C THR A 40 1.30 18.92 -2.30
N HIS A 41 0.36 17.99 -2.21
CA HIS A 41 -0.64 17.73 -3.24
C HIS A 41 -1.58 18.94 -3.43
N ARG A 42 -2.24 19.03 -4.59
CA ARG A 42 -3.29 20.05 -4.84
C ARG A 42 -4.45 20.05 -3.83
N SER A 43 -4.61 18.97 -3.06
CA SER A 43 -5.58 18.88 -1.98
C SER A 43 -5.12 19.47 -0.65
N GLY A 44 -3.86 19.92 -0.54
CA GLY A 44 -3.23 20.33 0.71
C GLY A 44 -2.62 19.18 1.52
N LEU A 45 -2.64 17.94 1.02
CA LEU A 45 -2.00 16.81 1.70
C LEU A 45 -0.49 16.82 1.45
N GLU A 46 0.30 16.85 2.52
CA GLU A 46 1.77 16.80 2.46
C GLU A 46 2.29 15.36 2.38
N ASN A 47 3.38 15.15 1.63
CA ASN A 47 4.15 13.91 1.66
C ASN A 47 5.41 14.05 2.55
N PRO A 48 5.37 13.55 3.81
CA PRO A 48 6.51 13.61 4.72
C PRO A 48 7.56 12.52 4.45
N LYS A 49 7.32 11.62 3.48
CA LYS A 49 8.19 10.47 3.24
C LYS A 49 9.38 10.84 2.36
N PRO A 50 10.53 10.13 2.49
CA PRO A 50 11.73 10.37 1.68
C PRO A 50 11.63 9.82 0.24
N TYR A 51 10.43 9.52 -0.24
CA TYR A 51 10.15 8.90 -1.53
C TYR A 51 8.79 9.40 -2.07
N THR A 52 8.53 9.17 -3.36
CA THR A 52 7.26 9.49 -3.99
C THR A 52 6.14 8.63 -3.40
N VAL A 53 5.00 9.26 -3.08
CA VAL A 53 3.76 8.59 -2.66
C VAL A 53 2.76 8.70 -3.80
N THR A 54 2.11 7.60 -4.19
CA THR A 54 1.11 7.59 -5.26
C THR A 54 -0.31 7.40 -4.71
N ASN A 55 -1.31 7.63 -5.55
CA ASN A 55 -2.70 7.39 -5.19
C ASN A 55 -2.92 5.90 -4.90
N CYS A 56 -3.70 5.57 -3.86
CA CYS A 56 -3.95 4.17 -3.47
C CYS A 56 -4.53 3.33 -4.60
N SER A 57 -5.26 3.94 -5.53
CA SER A 57 -5.76 3.20 -6.70
C SER A 57 -4.65 2.66 -7.62
N ASP A 58 -3.46 3.27 -7.63
CA ASP A 58 -2.28 2.80 -8.38
C ASP A 58 -1.48 1.76 -7.59
N ASP A 59 -1.24 1.99 -6.30
CA ASP A 59 -0.58 1.03 -5.41
C ASP A 59 -1.38 -0.30 -5.28
N ILE A 60 -2.71 -0.24 -5.26
CA ILE A 60 -3.57 -1.43 -5.28
C ILE A 60 -3.35 -2.22 -6.59
N LYS A 61 -3.15 -1.56 -7.75
CA LYS A 61 -2.88 -2.27 -9.01
C LYS A 61 -1.50 -2.90 -8.97
N LEU A 62 -0.49 -2.19 -8.45
CA LEU A 62 0.86 -2.70 -8.28
C LEU A 62 0.84 -3.98 -7.42
N PHE A 63 0.23 -3.90 -6.24
CA PHE A 63 0.05 -5.03 -5.32
C PHE A 63 -0.60 -6.21 -6.05
N SER A 64 -1.72 -5.98 -6.75
CA SER A 64 -2.40 -7.05 -7.47
C SER A 64 -1.58 -7.65 -8.61
N CYS A 65 -0.78 -6.84 -9.30
CA CYS A 65 0.03 -7.29 -10.41
C CYS A 65 1.14 -8.21 -9.91
N LEU A 66 1.90 -7.76 -8.90
CA LEU A 66 2.97 -8.54 -8.25
C LEU A 66 2.42 -9.82 -7.62
N TYR A 67 1.26 -9.74 -6.96
CA TYR A 67 0.58 -10.90 -6.37
C TYR A 67 0.21 -11.98 -7.40
N ARG A 68 -0.13 -11.58 -8.64
CA ARG A 68 -0.52 -12.51 -9.70
C ARG A 68 0.66 -13.07 -10.49
N ASP A 69 1.79 -12.37 -10.49
CA ASP A 69 2.96 -12.72 -11.28
C ASP A 69 3.64 -14.04 -10.87
N ASN A 70 3.57 -14.40 -9.58
CA ASN A 70 4.17 -15.62 -9.01
C ASN A 70 5.70 -15.76 -9.10
N SER A 71 6.41 -14.78 -9.65
CA SER A 71 7.88 -14.84 -9.70
C SER A 71 8.50 -14.51 -8.35
N THR A 72 9.70 -15.05 -8.10
CA THR A 72 10.52 -14.68 -6.94
C THR A 72 10.78 -13.18 -6.89
N ALA A 73 11.03 -12.54 -8.05
CA ALA A 73 11.28 -11.11 -8.13
C ALA A 73 10.06 -10.27 -7.69
N SER A 74 8.84 -10.67 -8.06
CA SER A 74 7.63 -10.00 -7.58
C SER A 74 7.36 -10.22 -6.10
N TYR A 75 7.70 -11.40 -5.58
CA TYR A 75 7.61 -11.70 -4.15
C TYR A 75 8.58 -10.87 -3.31
N GLU A 76 9.85 -10.77 -3.74
CA GLU A 76 10.88 -9.96 -3.09
C GLU A 76 10.56 -8.46 -3.16
N PHE A 77 10.20 -7.97 -4.36
CA PHE A 77 9.87 -6.56 -4.54
C PHE A 77 8.60 -6.16 -3.78
N GLY A 78 7.57 -7.02 -3.77
CA GLY A 78 6.35 -6.78 -2.99
C GLY A 78 6.63 -6.63 -1.49
N GLN A 79 7.47 -7.52 -0.92
CA GLN A 79 7.91 -7.38 0.47
C GLN A 79 8.74 -6.11 0.69
N ALA A 80 9.69 -5.81 -0.20
CA ALA A 80 10.50 -4.60 -0.06
C ALA A 80 9.62 -3.33 -0.03
N PHE A 81 8.67 -3.22 -0.97
CA PHE A 81 7.82 -2.05 -1.15
C PHE A 81 6.74 -1.92 -0.04
N PHE A 82 5.96 -2.98 0.17
CA PHE A 82 4.80 -2.94 1.07
C PHE A 82 5.13 -3.29 2.51
N ASP A 83 6.11 -4.17 2.77
CA ASP A 83 6.35 -4.76 4.10
C ASP A 83 7.63 -4.27 4.79
N ALA A 84 8.67 -3.89 4.05
CA ALA A 84 9.92 -3.42 4.65
C ALA A 84 9.97 -1.89 4.66
N MET A 85 9.67 -1.25 3.53
CA MET A 85 9.63 0.21 3.43
C MET A 85 8.31 0.82 3.92
N HIS A 86 7.26 -0.01 4.04
CA HIS A 86 5.91 0.41 4.42
C HIS A 86 5.47 1.67 3.65
N VAL A 87 5.67 1.68 2.32
CA VAL A 87 5.35 2.85 1.48
C VAL A 87 3.84 3.10 1.58
N PRO A 88 3.38 4.24 2.15
CA PRO A 88 1.97 4.58 2.13
C PRO A 88 1.55 5.03 0.74
N CYS A 89 0.25 4.99 0.51
CA CYS A 89 -0.43 5.64 -0.61
C CYS A 89 -1.33 6.77 -0.07
N PHE A 90 -1.89 7.60 -0.95
CA PHE A 90 -2.91 8.58 -0.55
C PHE A 90 -4.24 8.38 -1.27
N ALA A 91 -5.33 8.74 -0.62
CA ALA A 91 -6.66 8.71 -1.22
C ALA A 91 -7.59 9.76 -0.60
N HIS A 92 -8.60 10.16 -1.37
CA HIS A 92 -9.74 10.90 -0.87
C HIS A 92 -10.83 9.90 -0.44
N THR A 93 -10.82 9.53 0.84
CA THR A 93 -11.69 8.48 1.37
C THR A 93 -12.18 8.82 2.77
N TYR A 94 -13.02 7.95 3.35
CA TYR A 94 -13.55 8.15 4.70
C TYR A 94 -12.42 8.14 5.75
N PRO A 95 -12.44 9.07 6.72
CA PRO A 95 -11.41 9.16 7.75
C PRO A 95 -11.34 7.86 8.55
N ILE A 96 -10.11 7.38 8.70
CA ILE A 96 -9.78 6.26 9.58
C ILE A 96 -9.30 6.88 10.89
N VAL A 97 -10.01 6.59 11.97
CA VAL A 97 -9.66 7.13 13.29
C VAL A 97 -9.36 5.99 14.24
N CYS A 98 -8.47 6.28 15.18
CA CYS A 98 -8.26 5.45 16.36
C CYS A 98 -8.94 6.14 17.55
N PRO A 99 -10.12 5.70 18.00
CA PRO A 99 -10.77 6.30 19.16
C PRO A 99 -9.95 6.10 20.44
N ASP A 100 -9.36 4.91 20.58
CA ASP A 100 -8.65 4.47 21.79
C ASP A 100 -7.14 4.59 21.62
N ARG A 101 -6.69 5.76 21.14
CA ARG A 101 -5.26 6.05 20.98
C ARG A 101 -4.60 6.09 22.36
N TYR A 102 -3.71 5.14 22.61
CA TYR A 102 -2.91 5.10 23.83
C TYR A 102 -1.53 5.68 23.55
N ASP A 103 -1.27 6.88 24.08
CA ASP A 103 0.05 7.50 24.06
C ASP A 103 0.78 7.11 25.35
N SER A 104 1.93 6.43 25.22
CA SER A 104 2.82 6.12 26.34
C SER A 104 4.12 6.90 26.18
N LEU A 105 4.71 7.32 27.30
CA LEU A 105 6.01 8.01 27.29
C LEU A 105 7.17 7.05 26.94
N TRP A 106 6.98 5.75 27.15
CA TRP A 106 8.03 4.72 27.01
C TRP A 106 7.83 3.79 25.82
N PHE A 107 6.63 3.78 25.24
CA PHE A 107 6.28 2.93 24.10
C PHE A 107 5.72 3.78 22.96
N PRO A 108 5.94 3.39 21.70
CA PRO A 108 5.24 4.00 20.57
C PRO A 108 3.73 4.01 20.82
N TRP A 109 3.05 5.06 20.34
CA TRP A 109 1.60 5.12 20.43
C TRP A 109 0.97 3.89 19.77
N TYR A 110 -0.06 3.36 20.40
CA TYR A 110 -0.73 2.13 20.00
C TYR A 110 -2.22 2.40 19.77
N CYS A 111 -2.80 1.66 18.82
CA CYS A 111 -4.23 1.71 18.52
C CYS A 111 -4.87 0.33 18.67
N GLU A 112 -5.82 0.18 19.59
CA GLU A 112 -6.51 -1.10 19.77
C GLU A 112 -7.42 -1.43 18.58
N GLU A 113 -8.23 -0.48 18.14
CA GLU A 113 -9.17 -0.65 17.04
C GLU A 113 -9.26 0.62 16.17
N TYR A 114 -9.14 0.46 14.85
CA TYR A 114 -9.43 1.53 13.90
C TYR A 114 -10.88 1.48 13.43
N LYS A 115 -11.51 2.65 13.32
CA LYS A 115 -12.89 2.81 12.86
C LYS A 115 -12.94 3.73 11.63
N ILE A 116 -13.81 3.39 10.68
CA ILE A 116 -14.05 4.18 9.48
C ILE A 116 -15.27 5.08 9.71
N TYR A 117 -15.08 6.39 9.66
CA TYR A 117 -16.15 7.36 9.92
C TYR A 117 -16.78 7.82 8.59
N THR A 118 -17.91 7.24 8.23
CA THR A 118 -18.58 7.39 6.93
C THR A 118 -19.38 8.70 6.77
N LYS A 119 -18.81 9.84 7.20
CA LYS A 119 -19.47 11.15 7.13
C LYS A 119 -18.97 12.00 5.96
N THR A 120 -17.75 12.51 6.05
CA THR A 120 -17.13 13.35 5.02
C THR A 120 -15.77 12.77 4.69
N LYS A 121 -15.45 12.67 3.40
CA LYS A 121 -14.15 12.17 2.93
C LYS A 121 -13.06 13.21 3.16
N VAL A 122 -11.85 12.73 3.40
CA VAL A 122 -10.65 13.54 3.58
C VAL A 122 -9.52 12.94 2.76
N TRP A 123 -8.58 13.79 2.34
CA TRP A 123 -7.31 13.34 1.80
C TRP A 123 -6.41 12.90 2.96
N GLN A 124 -5.96 11.65 2.93
CA GLN A 124 -5.14 11.07 3.99
C GLN A 124 -4.15 10.06 3.41
N LEU A 125 -3.06 9.80 4.15
CA LEU A 125 -2.14 8.70 3.85
C LEU A 125 -2.70 7.40 4.42
N LEU A 126 -2.57 6.32 3.66
CA LEU A 126 -3.05 4.99 3.98
C LEU A 126 -1.90 4.00 3.81
N TYR A 127 -1.76 3.11 4.78
CA TYR A 127 -0.74 2.07 4.71
C TYR A 127 -1.28 0.80 4.03
N PRO A 128 -0.44 0.11 3.24
CA PRO A 128 -0.83 -1.10 2.53
C PRO A 128 -1.02 -2.27 3.50
N PRO A 129 -1.80 -3.31 3.11
CA PRO A 129 -1.78 -4.57 3.81
C PRO A 129 -0.44 -5.28 3.63
N ASN A 130 -0.11 -6.21 4.52
CA ASN A 130 1.09 -7.03 4.39
C ASN A 130 1.06 -7.92 3.12
N PHE A 131 2.07 -7.76 2.26
CA PHE A 131 2.22 -8.48 1.00
C PHE A 131 2.66 -9.93 1.23
N TYR A 132 3.61 -10.18 2.12
CA TYR A 132 4.04 -11.52 2.50
C TYR A 132 2.86 -12.40 2.96
N ASP A 133 2.00 -11.86 3.82
CA ASP A 133 0.83 -12.56 4.34
C ASP A 133 -0.17 -12.89 3.24
N ALA A 134 -0.48 -11.90 2.40
CA ALA A 134 -1.37 -12.10 1.26
C ALA A 134 -0.80 -13.15 0.30
N TYR A 135 0.47 -13.04 -0.06
CA TYR A 135 1.17 -13.95 -0.96
C TYR A 135 1.27 -15.36 -0.39
N THR A 136 1.59 -15.52 0.90
CA THR A 136 1.72 -16.82 1.55
C THR A 136 0.37 -17.53 1.65
N LYS A 137 -0.70 -16.82 2.03
CA LYS A 137 -2.07 -17.37 2.08
C LYS A 137 -2.60 -17.82 0.72
N LYS A 138 -2.05 -17.31 -0.38
CA LYS A 138 -2.37 -17.80 -1.74
C LYS A 138 -2.01 -19.27 -1.92
N TRP A 139 -0.83 -19.65 -1.44
CA TRP A 139 -0.25 -20.99 -1.62
C TRP A 139 -0.54 -21.92 -0.45
N TYR A 140 -0.70 -21.34 0.76
CA TYR A 140 -0.97 -22.06 1.99
C TYR A 140 -2.18 -21.43 2.72
N PRO A 141 -3.41 -21.72 2.28
CA PRO A 141 -4.62 -21.07 2.83
C PRO A 141 -4.83 -21.28 4.33
N ASN A 142 -4.30 -22.38 4.88
CA ASN A 142 -4.44 -22.74 6.29
C ASN A 142 -3.17 -22.39 7.12
N ALA A 143 -2.21 -21.67 6.54
CA ALA A 143 -1.01 -21.27 7.26
C ALA A 143 -1.35 -20.31 8.41
N THR A 144 -0.92 -20.66 9.62
CA THR A 144 -0.90 -19.73 10.75
C THR A 144 0.36 -18.88 10.64
N LEU A 145 0.18 -17.61 10.27
CA LEU A 145 1.29 -16.67 10.18
C LEU A 145 1.50 -15.98 11.52
N PRO A 146 2.75 -15.78 11.97
CA PRO A 146 3.00 -15.04 13.19
C PRO A 146 2.46 -13.62 13.05
N LYS A 147 1.70 -13.15 14.04
CA LYS A 147 1.31 -11.74 14.12
C LYS A 147 2.60 -10.92 14.23
N ARG A 148 2.95 -10.16 13.19
CA ARG A 148 4.10 -9.25 13.27
C ARG A 148 3.71 -8.03 14.08
N GLU A 149 4.56 -7.68 15.03
CA GLU A 149 4.51 -6.38 15.69
C GLU A 149 4.80 -5.30 14.64
N THR A 150 3.77 -4.57 14.26
CA THR A 150 3.90 -3.35 13.46
C THR A 150 4.58 -2.29 14.32
N HIS A 151 5.91 -2.33 14.37
CA HIS A 151 6.72 -1.34 15.06
C HIS A 151 6.46 0.04 14.44
N GLY A 152 5.69 0.86 15.15
CA GLY A 152 5.36 2.23 14.76
C GLY A 152 3.98 2.31 14.10
N GLN A 153 3.07 3.02 14.78
CA GLN A 153 1.80 3.54 14.28
C GLN A 153 0.61 2.59 14.13
N HIS A 154 0.74 1.28 14.32
CA HIS A 154 -0.40 0.38 14.15
C HIS A 154 -0.47 -0.65 15.28
N GLY A 155 -1.55 -0.62 16.06
CA GLY A 155 -1.89 -1.73 16.93
C GLY A 155 -2.74 -2.79 16.21
N ALA A 156 -3.19 -3.79 16.96
CA ALA A 156 -3.59 -5.12 16.50
C ALA A 156 -4.77 -5.20 15.48
N ALA A 157 -5.41 -4.09 15.16
CA ALA A 157 -6.43 -4.01 14.10
C ALA A 157 -5.81 -3.43 12.81
N GLU A 158 -5.20 -4.27 11.98
CA GLU A 158 -4.72 -3.84 10.67
C GLU A 158 -5.93 -3.44 9.80
N LEU A 159 -6.23 -2.14 9.70
CA LEU A 159 -7.27 -1.66 8.81
C LEU A 159 -6.74 -1.73 7.38
N THR A 160 -7.01 -2.84 6.71
CA THR A 160 -6.51 -3.12 5.37
C THR A 160 -7.31 -2.38 4.31
N TRP A 161 -6.72 -2.23 3.11
CA TRP A 161 -7.46 -1.77 1.93
C TRP A 161 -8.78 -2.51 1.74
N LYS A 162 -8.87 -3.80 2.09
CA LYS A 162 -10.11 -4.58 2.09
C LYS A 162 -11.27 -3.86 2.78
N ASN A 163 -11.07 -3.35 4.00
CA ASN A 163 -12.14 -2.73 4.77
C ASN A 163 -12.60 -1.41 4.11
N LEU A 164 -11.66 -0.57 3.68
CA LEU A 164 -11.97 0.68 2.99
C LEU A 164 -12.68 0.45 1.65
N CYS A 165 -12.20 -0.52 0.89
CA CYS A 165 -12.75 -0.86 -0.42
C CYS A 165 -14.17 -1.44 -0.37
N GLN A 166 -14.59 -2.00 0.77
CA GLN A 166 -15.96 -2.45 0.99
C GLN A 166 -16.92 -1.27 1.18
N VAL A 167 -16.45 -0.18 1.80
CA VAL A 167 -17.30 0.97 2.16
C VAL A 167 -17.14 2.17 1.22
N ASP A 168 -16.03 2.25 0.48
CA ASP A 168 -15.73 3.34 -0.43
C ASP A 168 -15.39 2.84 -1.84
N ARG A 169 -16.33 3.06 -2.78
CA ARG A 169 -16.16 2.73 -4.20
C ARG A 169 -15.09 3.58 -4.90
N ASP A 170 -14.78 4.77 -4.39
CA ASP A 170 -13.81 5.69 -4.99
C ASP A 170 -12.36 5.22 -4.77
N MET A 171 -12.14 4.26 -3.87
CA MET A 171 -10.88 3.54 -3.75
C MET A 171 -10.57 2.66 -4.97
N ARG A 172 -11.54 2.49 -5.90
CA ARG A 172 -11.39 1.80 -7.20
C ARG A 172 -10.88 0.36 -7.10
N CYS A 173 -11.28 -0.34 -6.05
CA CYS A 173 -10.77 -1.69 -5.78
C CYS A 173 -11.47 -2.81 -6.55
N GLY A 174 -12.41 -2.45 -7.43
CA GLY A 174 -13.35 -3.35 -8.10
C GLY A 174 -12.74 -4.44 -8.98
N GLY A 175 -11.42 -4.60 -9.06
CA GLY A 175 -10.76 -5.66 -9.85
C GLY A 175 -9.89 -6.63 -9.04
N TYR A 176 -9.78 -6.46 -7.72
CA TYR A 176 -8.67 -7.05 -6.97
C TYR A 176 -9.11 -8.11 -5.96
N PHE A 177 -8.74 -9.37 -6.23
CA PHE A 177 -9.23 -10.53 -5.47
C PHE A 177 -8.83 -10.52 -3.99
N PHE A 178 -7.63 -10.03 -3.66
CA PHE A 178 -7.16 -9.93 -2.26
C PHE A 178 -7.96 -8.90 -1.43
N VAL A 179 -8.78 -8.08 -2.08
CA VAL A 179 -9.62 -7.05 -1.46
C VAL A 179 -11.10 -7.50 -1.37
N ARG A 180 -11.51 -8.54 -2.12
CA ARG A 180 -12.92 -8.92 -2.31
C ARG A 180 -13.45 -10.02 -1.37
N LYS A 181 -12.57 -10.74 -0.66
CA LYS A 181 -12.96 -11.78 0.31
C LYS A 181 -12.81 -11.26 1.71
#